data_AF-A0A9E6EZA1-F1
#
_entry.id   AF-A0A9E6EZA1-F1
#
_cell.length_a   1.000
_cell.length_b   1.000
_cell.length_c   1.000
_cell.angle_alpha   90.00
_cell.angle_beta   90.00
_cell.angle_gamma   90.00
#
_symmetry.space_group_name_H-M   'P 1'
#
loop_
_entity.id
_entity.type
_entity.pdbx_description
1 polymer ?
#
loop_
_entity_poly.entity_id
_entity_poly.type
_entity_poly.pdbx_seq_one_letter_code
_entity_poly.pdbx_strand_id
1 'polypeptide(L)'
;MTLTPRVTNTYHVFLASPGDVSAERQAVRRFFDDYNRHTAHIWNARFEVVDWENYSTIGVGRPQELITKQTLERFRNSFALVIGIMAQRFGSPTGNAESGTQEEFEWAMEARKETGFPEIKWFFRKIEKLDGLPTDPSEAIKALEQWQKVQAFRQQMQNLNDPVFYTEYPCEAGFAKVFERDLNLWLAAPERPWAAELAARRAAGGAAAMALPAEFRSELYRESLLRQFDKLNFEMLDTT
;
A
#
# COMPACT_ATOMS: atom_id res chain seq x y z
N MET A 1 -25.39 -12.79 33.01
CA MET A 1 -24.83 -12.85 31.64
C MET A 1 -23.32 -13.02 31.76
N THR A 2 -22.75 -14.03 31.11
CA THR A 2 -21.30 -14.24 31.09
C THR A 2 -20.73 -13.54 29.87
N LEU A 3 -19.71 -12.70 30.05
CA LEU A 3 -19.01 -12.05 28.94
C LEU A 3 -18.38 -13.12 28.04
N THR A 4 -18.58 -13.02 26.72
CA THR A 4 -17.97 -13.94 25.74
C THR A 4 -17.19 -13.12 24.72
N PRO A 5 -15.87 -13.36 24.56
CA PRO A 5 -15.05 -12.63 23.60
C PRO A 5 -15.35 -13.05 22.17
N ARG A 6 -15.06 -12.17 21.21
CA ARG A 6 -15.09 -12.46 19.77
C ARG A 6 -13.67 -12.68 19.26
N VAL A 7 -13.46 -13.76 18.49
CA VAL A 7 -12.19 -14.03 17.81
C VAL A 7 -12.19 -13.31 16.47
N THR A 8 -11.16 -12.53 16.19
CA THR A 8 -11.01 -11.73 14.95
C THR A 8 -9.65 -12.01 14.33
N ASN A 9 -9.58 -12.07 13.00
CA ASN A 9 -8.32 -12.23 12.27
C ASN A 9 -7.67 -10.88 12.03
N THR A 10 -6.38 -10.73 12.33
CA THR A 10 -5.62 -9.50 12.11
C THR A 10 -4.69 -9.65 10.91
N TYR A 11 -4.79 -8.72 9.97
CA TYR A 11 -3.91 -8.58 8.82
C TYR A 11 -3.12 -7.27 8.94
N HIS A 12 -1.88 -7.28 8.47
CA HIS A 12 -0.99 -6.13 8.52
C HIS A 12 -0.89 -5.46 7.14
N VAL A 13 -0.78 -4.14 7.17
CA VAL A 13 -0.59 -3.29 5.99
C VAL A 13 0.69 -2.50 6.20
N PHE A 14 1.72 -2.78 5.42
CA PHE A 14 2.98 -2.03 5.52
C PHE A 14 2.87 -0.73 4.72
N LEU A 15 3.25 0.39 5.34
CA LEU A 15 3.27 1.70 4.71
C LEU A 15 4.71 2.17 4.47
N ALA A 16 5.18 1.94 3.24
CA ALA A 16 6.47 2.37 2.74
C ALA A 16 6.37 3.80 2.19
N SER A 17 7.03 4.77 2.82
CA SER A 17 7.02 6.15 2.32
C SER A 17 8.17 6.98 2.91
N PRO A 18 8.76 7.89 2.11
CA PRO A 18 9.63 8.93 2.63
C PRO A 18 8.84 9.96 3.47
N GLY A 19 9.55 10.84 4.17
CA GLY A 19 8.97 11.79 5.11
C GLY A 19 8.21 12.97 4.49
N ASP A 20 8.30 13.19 3.17
CA ASP A 20 7.67 14.31 2.43
C ASP A 20 6.21 14.07 2.04
N VAL A 21 5.62 12.94 2.43
CA VAL A 21 4.22 12.57 2.15
C VAL A 21 3.41 12.33 3.43
N SER A 22 3.62 13.19 4.43
CA SER A 22 2.99 13.06 5.76
C SER A 22 1.46 13.12 5.70
N ALA A 23 0.90 13.96 4.84
CA ALA A 23 -0.55 14.08 4.63
C ALA A 23 -1.16 12.78 4.09
N GLU A 24 -0.50 12.15 3.11
CA GLU A 24 -0.92 10.87 2.53
C GLU A 24 -0.80 9.73 3.54
N ARG A 25 0.30 9.67 4.30
CA ARG A 25 0.46 8.68 5.39
C ARG A 25 -0.68 8.76 6.39
N GLN A 26 -1.06 9.99 6.77
CA GLN A 26 -2.18 10.20 7.68
C GLN A 26 -3.52 9.79 7.05
N ALA A 27 -3.70 9.99 5.75
CA ALA A 27 -4.89 9.53 5.04
C ALA A 27 -4.99 7.99 5.03
N VAL A 28 -3.89 7.27 4.81
CA VAL A 28 -3.85 5.80 4.92
C VAL A 28 -4.26 5.33 6.31
N ARG A 29 -3.67 5.91 7.36
CA ARG A 29 -3.99 5.56 8.75
C ARG A 29 -5.48 5.78 9.06
N ARG A 30 -5.99 6.98 8.73
CA ARG A 30 -7.42 7.32 8.91
C ARG A 30 -8.34 6.35 8.18
N PHE A 31 -8.02 6.01 6.93
CA PHE A 31 -8.82 5.07 6.16
C PHE A 31 -8.95 3.72 6.86
N PHE A 32 -7.84 3.12 7.31
CA PHE A 32 -7.90 1.83 7.98
C PHE A 32 -8.53 1.91 9.37
N ASP A 33 -8.34 3.00 10.11
CA ASP A 33 -9.04 3.23 11.39
C ASP A 33 -10.56 3.26 11.19
N ASP A 34 -11.03 4.02 10.19
CA ASP A 34 -12.45 4.12 9.85
C ASP A 34 -12.99 2.81 9.29
N TYR A 35 -12.24 2.13 8.42
CA TYR A 35 -12.63 0.84 7.88
C TYR A 35 -12.74 -0.22 8.97
N ASN A 36 -11.79 -0.27 9.92
CA ASN A 36 -11.85 -1.18 11.06
C ASN A 36 -13.05 -0.92 11.95
N ARG A 37 -13.39 0.36 12.18
CA ARG A 37 -14.52 0.75 13.02
C ARG A 37 -15.87 0.39 12.40
N HIS A 38 -16.02 0.58 11.09
CA HIS A 38 -17.33 0.57 10.44
C HIS A 38 -17.57 -0.63 9.52
N THR A 39 -16.52 -1.28 9.00
CA THR A 39 -16.67 -2.23 7.89
C THR A 39 -15.97 -3.56 8.14
N ALA A 40 -14.77 -3.57 8.74
CA ALA A 40 -13.92 -4.77 8.84
C ALA A 40 -14.59 -5.93 9.61
N HIS A 41 -15.48 -5.61 10.54
CA HIS A 41 -16.24 -6.59 11.31
C HIS A 41 -17.15 -7.48 10.44
N ILE A 42 -17.58 -7.01 9.26
CA ILE A 42 -18.34 -7.81 8.28
C ILE A 42 -17.53 -9.02 7.82
N TRP A 43 -16.20 -8.83 7.74
CA TRP A 43 -15.24 -9.84 7.30
C TRP A 43 -14.63 -10.63 8.46
N ASN A 44 -15.04 -10.36 9.70
CA ASN A 44 -14.36 -10.84 10.92
C ASN A 44 -12.83 -10.57 10.90
N ALA A 45 -12.46 -9.43 10.33
CA ALA A 45 -11.08 -9.03 10.13
C ALA A 45 -10.77 -7.70 10.82
N ARG A 46 -9.48 -7.45 11.03
CA ARG A 46 -8.89 -6.18 11.47
C ARG A 46 -7.63 -5.94 10.64
N PHE A 47 -7.41 -4.69 10.22
CA PHE A 47 -6.25 -4.29 9.43
C PHE A 47 -5.38 -3.33 10.21
N GLU A 48 -4.14 -3.70 10.52
CA GLU A 48 -3.21 -2.86 11.28
C GLU A 48 -2.17 -2.25 10.36
N VAL A 49 -2.13 -0.92 10.33
CA VAL A 49 -1.12 -0.19 9.55
C VAL A 49 0.20 -0.21 10.31
N VAL A 50 1.22 -0.75 9.65
CA VAL A 50 2.57 -0.85 10.14
C VAL A 50 3.43 0.15 9.40
N ASP A 51 4.01 1.10 10.15
CA ASP A 51 4.99 2.05 9.65
C ASP A 51 6.16 2.20 10.63
N TRP A 52 7.26 2.75 10.13
CA TRP A 52 8.49 2.90 10.92
C TRP A 52 8.34 3.87 12.11
N GLU A 53 7.40 4.81 12.08
CA GLU A 53 7.17 5.76 13.18
C GLU A 53 6.47 5.07 14.34
N ASN A 54 5.41 4.29 14.06
CA ASN A 54 4.55 3.67 15.04
C ASN A 54 5.15 2.42 15.70
N TYR A 55 6.07 1.72 15.03
CA TYR A 55 6.68 0.47 15.55
C TYR A 55 8.13 0.64 16.03
N SER A 56 8.66 1.87 16.03
CA SER A 56 9.99 2.21 16.55
C SER A 56 10.11 2.23 18.09
N THR A 57 9.00 2.05 18.81
CA THR A 57 8.94 2.10 20.29
C THR A 57 9.80 1.03 21.00
N ILE A 58 10.38 0.06 20.28
CA ILE A 58 11.17 -1.04 20.86
C ILE A 58 12.69 -0.78 20.84
N GLY A 59 13.17 0.34 20.28
CA GLY A 59 14.61 0.53 20.14
C GLY A 59 15.08 1.98 20.15
N VAL A 60 15.14 2.60 21.33
CA VAL A 60 15.98 3.79 21.52
C VAL A 60 17.40 3.42 21.06
N GLY A 61 17.84 3.98 19.92
CA GLY A 61 19.20 3.80 19.37
C GLY A 61 19.39 2.71 18.31
N ARG A 62 18.34 2.06 17.77
CA ARG A 62 18.49 1.12 16.64
C ARG A 62 18.36 1.82 15.28
N PRO A 63 19.18 1.45 14.27
CA PRO A 63 18.99 1.93 12.90
C PRO A 63 17.60 1.57 12.36
N GLN A 64 17.00 2.49 11.60
CA GLN A 64 15.67 2.33 10.99
C GLN A 64 15.53 1.01 10.22
N GLU A 65 16.57 0.62 9.48
CA GLU A 65 16.67 -0.64 8.73
C GLU A 65 16.42 -1.90 9.55
N LEU A 66 17.06 -1.96 10.73
CA LEU A 66 16.99 -3.15 11.56
C LEU A 66 15.57 -3.30 12.14
N ILE A 67 14.93 -2.18 12.46
CA ILE A 67 13.54 -2.14 12.91
C ILE A 67 12.61 -2.56 11.78
N THR A 68 12.81 -2.03 10.56
CA THR A 68 12.04 -2.41 9.38
C THR A 68 12.15 -3.90 9.11
N LYS A 69 13.36 -4.47 9.00
CA LYS A 69 13.56 -5.91 8.74
C LYS A 69 12.93 -6.80 9.81
N GLN A 70 13.11 -6.46 11.09
CA GLN A 70 12.47 -7.21 12.18
C GLN A 70 10.95 -7.16 12.11
N THR A 71 10.39 -6.01 11.72
CA THR A 71 8.95 -5.80 11.60
C THR A 71 8.37 -6.57 10.41
N LEU A 72 9.04 -6.49 9.25
CA LEU A 72 8.67 -7.23 8.05
C LEU A 72 8.68 -8.74 8.31
N GLU A 73 9.73 -9.25 8.97
CA GLU A 73 9.80 -10.68 9.28
C GLU A 73 8.80 -11.10 10.35
N ARG A 74 8.61 -10.29 11.40
CA ARG A 74 7.65 -10.58 12.48
C ARG A 74 6.22 -10.78 11.96
N PHE A 75 5.81 -9.97 11.00
CA PHE A 75 4.44 -9.99 10.47
C PHE A 75 4.31 -10.65 9.10
N ARG A 76 5.39 -11.26 8.57
CA ARG A 76 5.49 -11.90 7.24
C ARG A 76 4.23 -12.66 6.83
N ASN A 77 3.75 -13.55 7.70
CA ASN A 77 2.60 -14.44 7.43
C ASN A 77 1.22 -13.77 7.56
N SER A 78 1.17 -12.49 7.90
CA SER A 78 -0.06 -11.73 8.10
C SER A 78 -0.09 -10.43 7.31
N PHE A 79 0.96 -10.11 6.56
CA PHE A 79 0.95 -8.98 5.64
C PHE A 79 0.01 -9.27 4.47
N ALA A 80 -1.09 -8.51 4.41
CA ALA A 80 -2.01 -8.57 3.29
C ALA A 80 -1.62 -7.57 2.19
N LEU A 81 -1.00 -6.45 2.56
CA LEU A 81 -0.73 -5.36 1.64
C LEU A 81 0.53 -4.56 2.01
N VAL A 82 1.26 -4.15 0.99
CA VAL A 82 2.32 -3.14 1.05
C VAL A 82 1.86 -1.95 0.22
N ILE A 83 1.83 -0.78 0.85
CA ILE A 83 1.43 0.50 0.27
C ILE A 83 2.67 1.38 0.21
N GLY A 84 3.12 1.63 -1.00
CA GLY A 84 4.21 2.54 -1.30
C GLY A 84 3.68 3.91 -1.71
N ILE A 85 4.18 4.99 -1.11
CA ILE A 85 3.82 6.37 -1.48
C ILE A 85 5.10 7.17 -1.71
N MET A 86 5.20 7.80 -2.88
CA MET A 86 6.33 8.67 -3.22
C MET A 86 5.85 10.01 -3.78
N ALA A 87 6.57 11.07 -3.40
CA ALA A 87 6.48 12.39 -4.02
C ALA A 87 7.85 12.76 -4.61
N GLN A 88 8.53 13.79 -4.08
CA GLN A 88 9.79 14.27 -4.66
C GLN A 88 11.01 13.50 -4.14
N ARG A 89 10.88 12.82 -2.99
CA ARG A 89 11.99 12.10 -2.35
C ARG A 89 11.87 10.59 -2.56
N PHE A 90 13.02 9.95 -2.72
CA PHE A 90 13.11 8.49 -2.76
C PHE A 90 13.36 7.91 -1.37
N GLY A 91 14.12 8.64 -0.55
CA GLY A 91 14.50 8.25 0.80
C GLY A 91 16.00 8.44 1.03
N SER A 92 16.41 8.26 2.29
CA SER A 92 17.83 8.25 2.65
C SER A 92 18.44 6.87 2.42
N PRO A 93 19.74 6.78 2.07
CA PRO A 93 20.45 5.51 1.99
C PRO A 93 20.35 4.74 3.30
N THR A 94 20.31 3.43 3.19
CA THR A 94 20.20 2.52 4.32
C THR A 94 21.26 1.44 4.23
N GLY A 95 22.25 1.45 5.12
CA GLY A 95 23.26 0.40 5.28
C GLY A 95 23.89 -0.09 3.98
N ASN A 96 23.28 -1.13 3.38
CA ASN A 96 23.75 -1.84 2.19
C ASN A 96 22.98 -1.51 0.89
N ALA A 97 21.86 -0.79 0.94
CA ALA A 97 21.06 -0.43 -0.24
C ALA A 97 21.01 1.09 -0.48
N GLU A 98 20.81 1.47 -1.75
CA GLU A 98 20.74 2.88 -2.14
C GLU A 98 19.58 3.65 -1.49
N SER A 99 18.55 2.94 -1.00
CA SER A 99 17.54 3.44 -0.05
C SER A 99 16.79 2.31 0.64
N GLY A 100 16.19 2.60 1.80
CA GLY A 100 15.34 1.63 2.52
C GLY A 100 14.09 1.22 1.73
N THR A 101 13.61 2.10 0.85
CA THR A 101 12.43 1.86 0.03
C THR A 101 12.62 0.73 -0.97
N GLN A 102 13.84 0.59 -1.50
CA GLN A 102 14.16 -0.48 -2.44
C GLN A 102 14.21 -1.84 -1.73
N GLU A 103 14.83 -1.91 -0.54
CA GLU A 103 14.87 -3.16 0.24
C GLU A 103 13.45 -3.62 0.63
N GLU A 104 12.59 -2.69 1.03
CA GLU A 104 11.19 -2.95 1.37
C GLU A 104 10.40 -3.50 0.17
N PHE A 105 10.63 -2.94 -1.02
CA PHE A 105 10.01 -3.42 -2.25
C PHE A 105 10.50 -4.82 -2.65
N GLU A 106 11.81 -5.05 -2.61
CA GLU A 106 12.41 -6.34 -2.93
C GLU A 106 11.91 -7.45 -1.99
N TRP A 107 11.85 -7.17 -0.69
CA TRP A 107 11.27 -8.09 0.29
C TRP A 107 9.81 -8.41 -0.03
N ALA A 108 9.01 -7.40 -0.34
CA ALA A 108 7.59 -7.59 -0.63
C ALA A 108 7.38 -8.45 -1.89
N MET A 109 8.18 -8.21 -2.94
CA MET A 109 8.14 -8.99 -4.17
C MET A 109 8.50 -10.46 -3.91
N GLU A 110 9.51 -10.72 -3.09
CA GLU A 110 9.92 -12.08 -2.78
C GLU A 110 8.87 -12.82 -1.94
N ALA A 111 8.33 -12.17 -0.90
CA ALA A 111 7.25 -12.74 -0.10
C ALA A 111 6.00 -13.04 -0.95
N ARG A 112 5.67 -12.13 -1.90
CA ARG A 112 4.55 -12.30 -2.84
C ARG A 112 4.74 -13.50 -3.76
N LYS A 113 5.96 -13.78 -4.25
CA LYS A 113 6.22 -14.96 -5.08
C LYS A 113 5.99 -16.26 -4.32
N GLU A 114 6.33 -16.30 -3.03
CA GLU A 114 6.21 -17.49 -2.21
C GLU A 114 4.75 -17.81 -1.85
N THR A 115 3.95 -16.79 -1.54
CA THR A 115 2.64 -16.99 -0.89
C THR A 115 1.46 -16.33 -1.63
N GLY A 116 1.73 -15.50 -2.64
CA GLY A 116 0.75 -14.62 -3.27
C GLY A 116 0.53 -13.30 -2.51
N PHE A 117 1.09 -13.15 -1.31
CA PHE A 117 0.97 -11.97 -0.45
C PHE A 117 2.33 -11.49 0.09
N PRO A 118 2.47 -10.20 0.46
CA PRO A 118 1.47 -9.15 0.35
C PRO A 118 1.22 -8.72 -1.10
N GLU A 119 0.03 -8.17 -1.37
CA GLU A 119 -0.13 -7.38 -2.59
C GLU A 119 0.59 -6.06 -2.47
N ILE A 120 1.05 -5.52 -3.59
CA ILE A 120 1.91 -4.33 -3.62
C ILE A 120 1.21 -3.24 -4.45
N LYS A 121 1.06 -2.06 -3.85
CA LYS A 121 0.42 -0.90 -4.46
C LYS A 121 1.31 0.33 -4.31
N TRP A 122 1.68 0.96 -5.43
CA TRP A 122 2.46 2.20 -5.44
C TRP A 122 1.62 3.40 -5.87
N PHE A 123 1.72 4.49 -5.10
CA PHE A 123 1.05 5.75 -5.36
C PHE A 123 2.11 6.86 -5.54
N PHE A 124 2.15 7.45 -6.73
CA PHE A 124 3.10 8.52 -7.06
C PHE A 124 2.39 9.87 -7.16
N ARG A 125 2.87 10.88 -6.43
CA ARG A 125 2.38 12.24 -6.60
C ARG A 125 2.82 12.74 -7.98
N LYS A 126 1.88 13.24 -8.78
CA LYS A 126 2.20 13.86 -10.06
C LYS A 126 2.90 15.19 -9.80
N ILE A 127 4.17 15.28 -10.19
CA ILE A 127 4.97 16.51 -10.08
C ILE A 127 5.23 17.01 -11.50
N GLU A 128 4.53 18.07 -11.89
CA GLU A 128 4.73 18.71 -13.21
C GLU A 128 5.91 19.69 -13.18
N LYS A 129 6.18 20.28 -12.02
CA LYS A 129 7.30 21.19 -11.77
C LYS A 129 7.90 20.88 -10.41
N LEU A 130 9.23 20.84 -10.35
CA LEU A 130 9.96 20.75 -9.09
C LEU A 130 9.91 22.10 -8.38
N ASP A 131 8.80 22.34 -7.70
CA ASP A 131 8.64 23.48 -6.81
C ASP A 131 9.21 23.15 -5.43
N GLY A 132 9.74 24.16 -4.74
CA GLY A 132 10.27 24.01 -3.37
C GLY A 132 11.72 23.53 -3.27
N LEU A 133 12.50 23.62 -4.35
CA LEU A 133 13.94 23.35 -4.28
C LEU A 133 14.63 24.30 -3.28
N PRO A 134 15.58 23.80 -2.47
CA PRO A 134 16.39 24.63 -1.59
C PRO A 134 17.11 25.76 -2.33
N THR A 135 17.24 26.93 -1.70
CA THR A 135 18.02 28.04 -2.25
C THR A 135 19.52 27.75 -2.26
N ASP A 136 19.99 26.89 -1.34
CA ASP A 136 21.37 26.43 -1.33
C ASP A 136 21.64 25.49 -2.53
N PRO A 137 22.64 25.77 -3.38
CA PRO A 137 22.90 24.96 -4.57
C PRO A 137 23.24 23.50 -4.28
N SER A 138 23.92 23.20 -3.18
CA SER A 138 24.30 21.82 -2.84
C SER A 138 23.07 21.02 -2.43
N GLU A 139 22.19 21.61 -1.62
CA GLU A 139 20.93 20.98 -1.24
C GLU A 139 19.95 20.87 -2.43
N ALA A 140 19.96 21.82 -3.36
CA ALA A 140 19.18 21.73 -4.60
C ALA A 140 19.64 20.56 -5.49
N ILE A 141 20.95 20.34 -5.62
CA ILE A 141 21.50 19.19 -6.36
C ILE A 141 21.06 17.88 -5.72
N LYS A 142 21.15 17.75 -4.39
CA LYS A 142 20.69 16.55 -3.66
C LYS A 142 19.19 16.30 -3.84
N ALA A 143 18.37 17.35 -3.83
CA ALA A 143 16.93 17.23 -4.07
C ALA A 143 16.64 16.74 -5.50
N LEU A 144 17.40 17.21 -6.48
CA LEU A 144 17.27 16.74 -7.87
C LEU A 144 17.71 15.27 -8.02
N GLU A 145 18.79 14.86 -7.36
CA GLU A 145 19.23 13.45 -7.34
C GLU A 145 18.16 12.54 -6.72
N GLN A 146 17.53 12.98 -5.63
CA GLN A 146 16.41 12.25 -5.02
C GLN A 146 15.23 12.10 -5.97
N TRP A 147 14.88 13.17 -6.69
CA TRP A 147 13.81 13.11 -7.69
C TRP A 147 14.15 12.18 -8.86
N GLN A 148 15.40 12.20 -9.34
CA GLN A 148 15.86 11.27 -10.37
C GLN A 148 15.71 9.81 -9.95
N LYS A 149 15.99 9.50 -8.67
CA LYS A 149 15.76 8.15 -8.12
C LYS A 149 14.27 7.78 -8.10
N VAL A 150 13.38 8.70 -7.74
CA VAL A 150 11.92 8.47 -7.82
C VAL A 150 11.51 8.16 -9.26
N GLN A 151 11.99 8.93 -10.23
CA GLN A 151 11.70 8.70 -11.66
C GLN A 151 12.20 7.34 -12.14
N ALA A 152 13.43 6.97 -11.77
CA ALA A 152 14.01 5.67 -12.11
C ALA A 152 13.19 4.52 -11.51
N PHE A 153 12.80 4.62 -10.23
CA PHE A 153 11.98 3.60 -9.57
C PHE A 153 10.58 3.52 -10.17
N ARG A 154 9.95 4.65 -10.50
CA ARG A 154 8.67 4.67 -11.20
C ARG A 154 8.78 3.94 -12.55
N GLN A 155 9.82 4.22 -13.33
CA GLN A 155 10.05 3.55 -14.61
C GLN A 155 10.31 2.05 -14.41
N GLN A 156 11.02 1.67 -13.35
CA GLN A 156 11.20 0.27 -12.97
C GLN A 156 9.85 -0.42 -12.73
N MET A 157 8.93 0.21 -11.98
CA MET A 157 7.59 -0.36 -11.72
C MET A 157 6.78 -0.57 -13.00
N GLN A 158 6.91 0.34 -13.97
CA GLN A 158 6.22 0.25 -15.26
C GLN A 158 6.72 -0.91 -16.13
N ASN A 159 8.00 -1.26 -15.98
CA ASN A 159 8.67 -2.27 -16.80
C ASN A 159 8.76 -3.64 -16.11
N LEU A 160 8.03 -3.85 -15.01
CA LEU A 160 8.03 -5.15 -14.32
C LEU A 160 7.32 -6.23 -15.15
N ASN A 161 7.98 -7.38 -15.29
CA ASN A 161 7.39 -8.55 -15.93
C ASN A 161 6.20 -9.12 -15.14
N ASP A 162 6.25 -9.02 -13.80
CA ASP A 162 5.11 -9.28 -12.91
C ASP A 162 4.62 -7.92 -12.39
N PRO A 163 3.62 -7.32 -13.07
CA PRO A 163 3.22 -5.95 -12.78
C PRO A 163 2.57 -5.87 -11.40
N VAL A 164 3.00 -4.87 -10.64
CA VAL A 164 2.32 -4.44 -9.41
C VAL A 164 1.37 -3.30 -9.74
N PHE A 165 0.38 -3.07 -8.87
CA PHE A 165 -0.46 -1.90 -9.03
C PHE A 165 0.37 -0.63 -8.84
N TYR A 166 0.26 0.30 -9.78
CA TYR A 166 0.77 1.65 -9.61
C TYR A 166 -0.23 2.66 -10.15
N THR A 167 -0.31 3.83 -9.51
CA THR A 167 -1.13 4.93 -9.99
C THR A 167 -0.49 6.27 -9.63
N GLU A 168 -0.82 7.29 -10.42
CA GLU A 168 -0.51 8.67 -10.08
C GLU A 168 -1.71 9.36 -9.43
N TYR A 169 -1.44 10.39 -8.62
CA TYR A 169 -2.46 11.28 -8.07
C TYR A 169 -1.99 12.75 -8.13
N PRO A 170 -2.91 13.71 -8.32
CA PRO A 170 -2.53 15.08 -8.67
C PRO A 170 -2.01 15.92 -7.51
N CYS A 171 -2.52 15.70 -6.30
CA CYS A 171 -2.16 16.47 -5.10
C CYS A 171 -2.62 15.75 -3.83
N GLU A 172 -2.24 16.25 -2.67
CA GLU A 172 -2.60 15.70 -1.35
C GLU A 172 -4.12 15.48 -1.19
N ALA A 173 -4.93 16.48 -1.58
CA ALA A 173 -6.39 16.35 -1.54
C ALA A 173 -6.94 15.33 -2.54
N GLY A 174 -6.21 15.06 -3.63
CA GLY A 174 -6.54 14.05 -4.63
C GLY A 174 -6.16 12.63 -4.20
N PHE A 175 -5.14 12.47 -3.35
CA PHE A 175 -4.66 11.17 -2.91
C PHE A 175 -5.75 10.36 -2.23
N ALA A 176 -6.41 10.92 -1.21
CA ALA A 176 -7.41 10.20 -0.42
C ALA A 176 -8.51 9.59 -1.29
N LYS A 177 -9.02 10.33 -2.28
CA LYS A 177 -10.06 9.82 -3.20
C LYS A 177 -9.57 8.65 -4.06
N VAL A 178 -8.36 8.76 -4.62
CA VAL A 178 -7.77 7.70 -5.44
C VAL A 178 -7.52 6.46 -4.59
N PHE A 179 -6.93 6.66 -3.41
CA PHE A 179 -6.62 5.64 -2.42
C PHE A 179 -7.88 4.92 -1.93
N GLU A 180 -8.86 5.64 -1.40
CA GLU A 180 -10.11 5.08 -0.88
C GLU A 180 -10.87 4.28 -1.93
N ARG A 181 -10.96 4.79 -3.16
CA ARG A 181 -11.61 4.07 -4.26
C ARG A 181 -10.91 2.74 -4.54
N ASP A 182 -9.60 2.75 -4.70
CA ASP A 182 -8.83 1.54 -4.98
C ASP A 182 -8.90 0.53 -3.81
N LEU A 183 -8.70 1.00 -2.58
CA LEU A 183 -8.66 0.14 -1.40
C LEU A 183 -10.03 -0.47 -1.07
N ASN A 184 -11.13 0.27 -1.22
CA ASN A 184 -12.46 -0.31 -0.99
C ASN A 184 -12.76 -1.44 -1.98
N LEU A 185 -12.37 -1.29 -3.25
CA LEU A 185 -12.54 -2.33 -4.26
C LEU A 185 -11.64 -3.54 -3.96
N TRP A 186 -10.38 -3.28 -3.63
CA TRP A 186 -9.42 -4.33 -3.25
C TRP A 186 -9.88 -5.13 -2.03
N LEU A 187 -10.34 -4.44 -0.97
CA LEU A 187 -10.80 -5.06 0.28
C LEU A 187 -12.04 -5.95 0.10
N ALA A 188 -12.90 -5.64 -0.87
CA ALA A 188 -14.12 -6.40 -1.13
C ALA A 188 -13.97 -7.49 -2.19
N ALA A 189 -12.79 -7.61 -2.80
CA ALA A 189 -12.59 -8.56 -3.87
C ALA A 189 -12.73 -10.02 -3.36
N PRO A 190 -13.36 -10.93 -4.13
CA PRO A 190 -13.68 -12.28 -3.67
C PRO A 190 -12.44 -13.16 -3.46
N GLU A 191 -11.32 -12.83 -4.09
CA GLU A 191 -10.04 -13.52 -3.91
C GLU A 191 -9.36 -13.24 -2.56
N ARG A 192 -9.87 -12.28 -1.77
CA ARG A 192 -9.29 -11.97 -0.47
C ARG A 192 -9.50 -13.11 0.52
N PRO A 193 -8.51 -13.44 1.38
CA PRO A 193 -8.63 -14.53 2.36
C PRO A 193 -9.84 -14.37 3.29
N TRP A 194 -10.13 -13.13 3.72
CA TRP A 194 -11.27 -12.83 4.58
C TRP A 194 -12.63 -12.90 3.85
N ALA A 195 -12.67 -12.75 2.53
CA ALA A 195 -13.89 -12.92 1.75
C ALA A 195 -14.27 -14.41 1.64
N ALA A 196 -13.28 -15.27 1.38
CA ALA A 196 -13.45 -16.72 1.37
C ALA A 196 -13.93 -17.26 2.74
N GLU A 197 -13.40 -16.72 3.83
CA GLU A 197 -13.80 -17.11 5.18
C GLU A 197 -15.25 -16.72 5.49
N LEU A 198 -15.69 -15.52 5.09
CA LEU A 198 -17.09 -15.10 5.19
C LEU A 198 -18.01 -16.03 4.39
N ALA A 199 -17.62 -16.40 3.16
CA ALA A 199 -18.39 -17.32 2.33
C ALA A 199 -18.51 -18.71 2.97
N ALA A 200 -17.43 -19.25 3.53
CA ALA A 200 -17.43 -20.53 4.23
C ALA A 200 -18.34 -20.50 5.48
N ARG A 201 -18.31 -19.43 6.27
CA ARG A 201 -19.18 -19.24 7.44
C ARG A 201 -20.66 -19.15 7.06
N ARG A 202 -20.98 -18.48 5.94
CA ARG A 202 -22.35 -18.43 5.39
C ARG A 202 -22.83 -19.81 4.95
N ALA A 203 -21.99 -20.57 4.26
CA ALA A 203 -22.31 -21.94 3.84
C ALA A 203 -22.55 -22.88 5.03
N ALA A 204 -21.85 -22.67 6.15
CA ALA A 204 -22.00 -23.43 7.39
C ALA A 204 -23.24 -23.03 8.24
N GLY A 205 -24.12 -22.15 7.76
CA GLY A 205 -25.37 -21.79 8.43
C GLY A 205 -25.27 -20.68 9.50
N GLY A 206 -24.18 -19.91 9.52
CA GLY A 206 -24.03 -18.75 10.41
C GLY A 206 -24.99 -17.61 10.05
N ALA A 207 -25.97 -17.34 10.92
CA ALA A 207 -26.99 -16.31 10.72
C ALA A 207 -26.41 -14.87 10.80
N ALA A 208 -26.49 -14.17 9.66
CA ALA A 208 -26.84 -12.76 9.43
C ALA A 208 -26.28 -12.35 8.07
N ALA A 209 -27.04 -12.56 7.01
CA ALA A 209 -26.68 -12.09 5.68
C ALA A 209 -26.79 -10.56 5.63
N MET A 210 -25.73 -9.86 6.03
CA MET A 210 -25.58 -8.46 5.64
C MET A 210 -25.24 -8.44 4.15
N ALA A 211 -26.15 -7.94 3.32
CA ALA A 211 -25.86 -7.69 1.92
C ALA A 211 -24.67 -6.73 1.85
N LEU A 212 -23.66 -7.05 1.03
CA LEU A 212 -22.56 -6.11 0.77
C LEU A 212 -23.16 -4.85 0.12
N PRO A 213 -22.84 -3.64 0.62
CA PRO A 213 -23.21 -2.40 -0.06
C PRO A 213 -22.78 -2.42 -1.53
N ALA A 214 -23.54 -1.76 -2.41
CA ALA A 214 -23.40 -1.90 -3.86
C ALA A 214 -22.01 -1.49 -4.38
N GLU A 215 -21.36 -0.56 -3.69
CA GLU A 215 -20.00 -0.08 -3.91
C GLU A 215 -18.89 -1.14 -3.70
N PHE A 216 -19.21 -2.28 -3.09
CA PHE A 216 -18.28 -3.40 -2.85
C PHE A 216 -18.45 -4.57 -3.83
N ARG A 217 -19.19 -4.40 -4.94
CA ARG A 217 -19.39 -5.43 -5.95
C ARG A 217 -18.20 -5.49 -6.92
N SER A 218 -17.35 -6.51 -6.76
CA SER A 218 -16.05 -6.72 -7.44
C SER A 218 -16.09 -6.87 -8.97
N GLU A 219 -17.23 -7.18 -9.56
CA GLU A 219 -17.37 -7.45 -11.01
C GLU A 219 -17.04 -6.21 -11.87
N LEU A 220 -17.39 -5.02 -11.40
CA LEU A 220 -17.09 -3.76 -12.10
C LEU A 220 -15.60 -3.40 -12.07
N TYR A 221 -14.86 -3.89 -11.07
CA TYR A 221 -13.43 -3.59 -10.87
C TYR A 221 -12.50 -4.47 -11.71
N ARG A 222 -12.81 -5.78 -11.85
CA ARG A 222 -12.05 -6.65 -12.75
C ARG A 222 -12.11 -6.12 -14.18
N GLU A 223 -13.28 -5.65 -14.61
CA GLU A 223 -13.42 -4.98 -15.90
C GLU A 223 -12.69 -3.64 -15.96
N SER A 224 -12.70 -2.81 -14.91
CA SER A 224 -11.98 -1.52 -14.93
C SER A 224 -10.45 -1.67 -14.90
N LEU A 225 -9.93 -2.66 -14.15
CA LEU A 225 -8.51 -2.97 -14.13
C LEU A 225 -8.04 -3.50 -15.48
N LEU A 226 -8.75 -4.48 -16.05
CA LEU A 226 -8.43 -5.02 -17.37
C LEU A 226 -8.51 -3.91 -18.44
N ARG A 227 -9.53 -3.03 -18.39
CA ARG A 227 -9.63 -1.87 -19.30
C ARG A 227 -8.52 -0.83 -19.09
N GLN A 228 -8.07 -0.58 -17.86
CA GLN A 228 -6.94 0.33 -17.61
C GLN A 228 -5.61 -0.26 -18.09
N PHE A 229 -5.39 -1.57 -17.89
CA PHE A 229 -4.22 -2.28 -18.40
C PHE A 229 -4.20 -2.31 -19.93
N ASP A 230 -5.33 -2.60 -20.58
CA ASP A 230 -5.44 -2.59 -22.05
C ASP A 230 -5.22 -1.20 -22.64
N LYS A 231 -5.72 -0.15 -21.96
CA LYS A 231 -5.55 1.23 -22.41
C LYS A 231 -4.10 1.74 -22.27
N LEU A 232 -3.40 1.35 -21.19
CA LEU A 232 -1.99 1.66 -20.98
C LEU A 232 -1.07 0.93 -21.98
N ASN A 233 -1.41 -0.30 -22.38
CA ASN A 233 -0.67 -1.04 -23.40
C ASN A 233 -0.86 -0.47 -24.81
N PHE A 234 -2.05 0.06 -25.13
CA PHE A 234 -2.31 0.69 -26.42
C PHE A 234 -1.62 2.05 -26.58
N GLU A 235 -1.61 2.89 -25.55
CA GLU A 235 -1.00 4.23 -25.62
C GLU A 235 0.54 4.18 -25.73
N MET A 236 1.21 3.06 -25.41
CA MET A 236 2.66 2.88 -25.61
C MET A 236 3.05 2.34 -26.99
N LEU A 237 2.12 1.76 -27.74
CA LEU A 237 2.38 1.22 -29.08
C LEU A 237 2.22 2.27 -30.20
N ASP A 238 1.56 3.40 -29.92
CA ASP A 238 1.31 4.48 -30.88
C ASP A 238 2.37 5.60 -30.87
N THR A 239 3.47 5.43 -30.12
CA THR A 239 4.57 6.43 -30.00
C THR A 239 5.92 6.02 -30.58
N THR A 240 5.97 5.03 -31.48
CA THR A 240 7.15 4.72 -32.31
C THR A 240 6.87 4.95 -33.78
#